data_AF-A0A8T1FXV8-F1
#
_entry.id   AF-A0A8T1FXV8-F1
#
_cell.length_a   1.000
_cell.length_b   1.000
_cell.length_c   1.000
_cell.angle_alpha   90.00
_cell.angle_beta   90.00
_cell.angle_gamma   90.00
#
_symmetry.space_group_name_H-M   'P 1'
#
loop_
_entity.id
_entity.type
_entity.pdbx_description
1 polymer ?
#
loop_
_entity_poly.entity_id
_entity_poly.type
_entity_poly.pdbx_seq_one_letter_code
_entity_poly.pdbx_strand_id
1 'polypeptide(L)'
;MGSIGKKTDGVNSALEVYSTNMTGMECDDDNNCYFYINTTDESIAKTVWSDYISPPGFEAVYFYYRSGMVQSWNKFCFQGGMIEVRAQLPGAVTNESGVSTGSTTVRAANIDYYPTWPGIWLMGNLGRAIFSASTSRMWPFTYIECNETNFDSQSQRVSTATTPRGRV
;
A
#
# COMPACT_ATOMS: atom_id res chain seq x y z
N MET A 1 -2.01 -10.81 12.31
CA MET A 1 -1.54 -9.56 11.67
C MET A 1 -0.11 -9.23 12.07
N GLY A 2 0.69 -8.55 11.24
CA GLY A 2 1.99 -8.02 11.65
C GLY A 2 2.10 -6.57 11.20
N SER A 3 2.30 -5.65 12.14
CA SER A 3 2.54 -4.25 11.85
C SER A 3 4.01 -4.07 11.47
N ILE A 4 4.28 -3.47 10.31
CA ILE A 4 5.65 -3.09 9.94
C ILE A 4 5.99 -1.85 10.80
N GLY A 5 7.21 -1.75 11.34
CA GLY A 5 7.69 -0.52 12.00
C GLY A 5 7.59 0.72 11.10
N LYS A 6 8.06 1.89 11.56
CA LYS A 6 7.99 3.13 10.75
C LYS A 6 8.62 2.92 9.36
N LYS A 7 7.82 2.93 8.29
CA LYS A 7 8.24 2.59 6.93
C LYS A 7 7.67 3.55 5.91
N THR A 8 8.54 4.07 5.04
CA THR A 8 8.16 4.90 3.89
C THR A 8 7.55 4.01 2.82
N ASP A 9 6.53 4.50 2.13
CA ASP A 9 6.15 3.87 0.87
C ASP A 9 7.16 4.28 -0.21
N GLY A 10 7.81 3.29 -0.81
CA GLY A 10 8.83 3.47 -1.84
C GLY A 10 8.42 2.88 -3.18
N VAL A 11 7.16 2.47 -3.32
CA VAL A 11 6.63 1.90 -4.57
C VAL A 11 5.70 2.86 -5.32
N ASN A 12 5.26 3.94 -4.67
CA ASN A 12 4.50 5.05 -5.22
C ASN A 12 5.09 6.36 -4.67
N SER A 13 4.76 7.51 -5.28
CA SER A 13 5.17 8.83 -4.78
C SER A 13 4.30 9.29 -3.59
N ALA A 14 4.09 8.40 -2.62
CA ALA A 14 3.34 8.67 -1.40
C ALA A 14 4.03 9.73 -0.54
N LEU A 15 3.21 10.49 0.18
CA LEU A 15 3.65 11.57 1.05
C LEU A 15 3.66 11.16 2.53
N GLU A 16 3.24 9.92 2.83
CA GLU A 16 3.12 9.39 4.17
C GLU A 16 4.21 8.38 4.58
N VAL A 17 4.41 8.28 5.90
CA VAL A 17 5.14 7.17 6.54
C VAL A 17 4.18 6.26 7.29
N TYR A 18 4.16 4.98 6.95
CA TYR A 18 3.41 3.98 7.67
C TYR A 18 4.01 3.72 9.05
N SER A 19 3.19 3.72 10.09
CA SER A 19 3.61 3.52 11.47
C SER A 19 2.64 2.65 12.25
N THR A 20 3.16 1.85 13.17
CA THR A 20 2.35 0.92 13.99
C THR A 20 1.38 1.64 14.93
N ASN A 21 1.71 2.86 15.34
CA ASN A 21 0.87 3.67 16.23
C ASN A 21 -0.29 4.39 15.52
N MET A 22 -0.47 4.15 14.22
CA MET A 22 -1.59 4.68 13.42
C MET A 22 -2.65 3.62 13.14
N THR A 23 -2.54 2.43 13.75
CA THR A 23 -3.49 1.34 13.59
C THR A 23 -3.98 0.89 14.95
N GLY A 24 -5.27 0.64 15.08
CA GLY A 24 -5.85 0.23 16.35
C GLY A 24 -7.22 -0.41 16.20
N MET A 25 -7.82 -0.72 17.33
CA MET A 25 -9.18 -1.23 17.42
C MET A 25 -9.91 -0.39 18.46
N GLU A 26 -11.14 -0.03 18.14
CA GLU A 26 -12.03 0.72 19.01
C GLU A 26 -13.43 0.10 18.92
N CYS A 27 -14.26 0.32 19.93
CA CYS A 27 -15.66 -0.11 19.91
C CYS A 27 -16.53 1.11 20.20
N ASP A 28 -17.65 1.21 19.49
CA ASP A 28 -18.66 2.24 19.78
C ASP A 28 -19.49 1.89 21.03
N ASP A 29 -20.37 2.81 21.43
CA ASP A 29 -21.25 2.65 22.60
C ASP A 29 -22.24 1.46 22.45
N ASP A 30 -22.51 1.05 21.21
CA ASP A 30 -23.34 -0.11 20.86
C ASP A 30 -22.53 -1.43 20.84
N ASN A 31 -21.27 -1.40 21.29
CA ASN A 31 -20.35 -2.53 21.35
C ASN A 31 -20.01 -3.13 19.97
N ASN A 32 -20.13 -2.34 18.89
CA ASN A 32 -19.58 -2.69 17.59
C ASN A 32 -18.11 -2.29 17.54
N CYS A 33 -17.24 -3.29 17.54
CA CYS A 33 -15.81 -3.06 17.44
C CYS A 33 -15.34 -3.00 15.98
N TYR A 34 -14.54 -1.98 15.67
CA TYR A 34 -13.97 -1.76 14.35
C TYR A 34 -12.46 -1.57 14.43
N PHE A 35 -11.79 -2.00 13.36
CA PHE A 35 -10.39 -1.71 13.14
C PHE A 35 -10.27 -0.36 12.43
N TYR A 36 -9.38 0.50 12.89
CA TYR A 36 -9.15 1.81 12.29
C TYR A 36 -7.70 2.00 11.87
N ILE A 37 -7.54 2.79 10.80
CA ILE A 37 -6.27 3.36 10.37
C ILE A 37 -6.43 4.87 10.50
N ASN A 38 -5.60 5.49 11.33
CA ASN A 38 -5.56 6.93 11.48
C ASN A 38 -4.50 7.53 10.55
N THR A 39 -4.71 8.78 10.14
CA THR A 39 -3.71 9.56 9.41
C THR A 39 -3.57 10.93 10.07
N THR A 40 -2.33 11.38 10.25
CA THR A 40 -1.99 12.66 10.87
C THR A 40 -1.00 13.42 10.00
N ASP A 41 -1.08 14.74 10.02
CA ASP A 41 -0.09 15.63 9.45
C ASP A 41 1.12 15.72 10.38
N GLU A 42 2.28 15.31 9.88
CA GLU A 42 3.55 15.35 10.62
C GLU A 42 4.69 15.44 9.62
N SER A 43 5.61 16.40 9.81
CA SER A 43 6.83 16.48 9.03
C SER A 43 7.86 15.46 9.54
N ILE A 44 8.12 14.41 8.75
CA ILE A 44 9.01 13.30 9.11
C ILE A 44 10.16 13.25 8.10
N ALA A 45 11.38 13.51 8.58
CA ALA A 45 12.58 13.29 7.78
C ALA A 45 12.99 11.80 7.81
N LYS A 46 13.28 11.23 6.64
CA LYS A 46 13.80 9.87 6.49
C LYS A 46 14.98 9.84 5.54
N THR A 47 16.02 9.11 5.94
CA THR A 47 17.14 8.77 5.06
C THR A 47 16.75 7.55 4.25
N VAL A 48 16.61 7.72 2.93
CA VAL A 48 16.27 6.65 1.99
C VAL A 48 17.43 6.43 1.03
N TRP A 49 17.55 5.21 0.52
CA TRP A 49 18.50 4.90 -0.55
C TRP A 49 17.85 5.24 -1.90
N SER A 50 18.58 5.97 -2.75
CA SER A 50 18.13 6.39 -4.07
C SER A 50 19.08 5.90 -5.14
N ASP A 51 18.56 5.04 -6.04
CA ASP A 51 19.28 4.55 -7.22
C ASP A 51 19.29 5.58 -8.37
N TYR A 52 18.53 6.67 -8.23
CA TYR A 52 18.33 7.68 -9.27
C TYR A 52 19.33 8.85 -9.21
N ILE A 53 20.07 8.98 -8.12
CA ILE A 53 21.17 9.95 -7.99
C ILE A 53 22.49 9.31 -8.46
N SER A 54 23.42 10.12 -8.99
CA SER A 54 24.68 9.62 -9.54
C SER A 54 25.88 10.26 -8.83
N PRO A 55 26.66 9.50 -8.03
CA PRO A 55 26.53 8.06 -7.75
C PRO A 55 25.32 7.74 -6.83
N PRO A 56 24.77 6.50 -6.89
CA PRO A 56 23.71 6.06 -6.00
C PRO A 56 24.10 6.22 -4.53
N GLY A 57 23.15 6.66 -3.70
CA GLY A 57 23.46 7.02 -2.32
C GLY A 57 22.25 7.26 -1.44
N PHE A 58 22.52 7.59 -0.19
CA PHE A 58 21.49 7.96 0.78
C PHE A 58 21.14 9.44 0.66
N GLU A 59 19.84 9.74 0.61
CA GLU A 59 19.31 11.09 0.62
C GLU A 59 18.28 11.28 1.74
N ALA A 60 18.21 12.50 2.28
CA ALA A 60 17.19 12.87 3.26
C ALA A 60 15.94 13.37 2.53
N VAL A 61 14.83 12.68 2.72
CA VAL A 61 13.53 13.02 2.13
C VAL A 61 12.54 13.34 3.23
N TYR A 62 11.67 14.31 2.98
CA TYR A 62 10.63 14.74 3.89
C TYR A 62 9.28 14.15 3.47
N PHE A 63 8.62 13.53 4.44
CA PHE A 63 7.24 13.07 4.36
C PHE A 63 6.39 13.99 5.23
N TYR A 64 5.16 14.27 4.81
CA TYR A 64 4.29 15.26 5.47
C TYR A 64 3.14 14.63 6.23
N TYR A 65 2.96 13.31 6.08
CA TYR A 65 1.89 12.58 6.72
C TYR A 65 2.41 11.33 7.41
N ARG A 66 1.66 10.85 8.40
CA ARG A 66 1.83 9.55 9.01
C ARG A 66 0.54 8.78 8.91
N SER A 67 0.59 7.55 8.42
CA SER A 67 -0.59 6.69 8.29
C SER A 67 -0.29 5.27 8.78
N GLY A 68 -1.22 4.34 8.58
CA GLY A 68 -1.11 2.94 8.98
C GLY A 68 -1.29 1.99 7.79
N MET A 69 -0.50 0.92 7.76
CA MET A 69 -0.69 -0.19 6.82
C MET A 69 -0.66 -1.50 7.60
N VAL A 70 -1.60 -2.37 7.28
CA VAL A 70 -1.66 -3.71 7.84
C VAL A 70 -1.61 -4.73 6.70
N GLN A 71 -0.78 -5.75 6.88
CA GLN A 71 -0.71 -6.88 5.94
C GLN A 71 -0.68 -8.22 6.68
N SER A 72 -1.17 -9.25 5.98
CA SER A 72 -1.14 -10.64 6.42
C SER A 72 -0.09 -11.47 5.69
N TRP A 73 0.88 -10.84 5.03
CA TRP A 73 1.93 -11.51 4.28
C TRP A 73 2.60 -12.62 5.10
N ASN A 74 2.65 -13.81 4.51
CA ASN A 74 3.14 -15.05 5.12
C ASN A 74 2.51 -15.41 6.49
N LYS A 75 1.27 -14.96 6.76
CA LYS A 75 0.49 -15.29 7.96
C LYS A 75 -0.88 -15.84 7.61
N PHE A 76 -1.59 -15.17 6.71
CA PHE A 76 -2.87 -15.63 6.18
C PHE A 76 -2.79 -15.59 4.66
N CYS A 77 -2.93 -16.75 4.05
CA CYS A 77 -2.98 -16.95 2.61
C CYS A 77 -4.32 -17.61 2.27
N PHE A 78 -4.92 -17.19 1.16
CA PHE A 78 -6.15 -17.76 0.66
C PHE A 78 -6.01 -17.98 -0.85
N GLN A 79 -6.66 -19.00 -1.40
CA GLN A 79 -6.65 -19.30 -2.82
C GLN A 79 -8.06 -19.73 -3.25
N GLY A 80 -8.66 -18.95 -4.15
CA GLY A 80 -10.08 -19.12 -4.50
C GLY A 80 -11.04 -18.66 -3.39
N GLY A 81 -12.34 -18.72 -3.67
CA GLY A 81 -13.38 -18.24 -2.76
C GLY A 81 -13.65 -16.74 -2.86
N MET A 82 -14.28 -16.18 -1.83
CA MET A 82 -14.72 -14.78 -1.76
C MET A 82 -14.23 -14.13 -0.47
N ILE A 83 -13.73 -12.89 -0.58
CA ILE A 83 -13.39 -12.03 0.55
C ILE A 83 -14.33 -10.83 0.52
N GLU A 84 -15.01 -10.59 1.64
CA GLU A 84 -15.85 -9.42 1.85
C GLU A 84 -15.27 -8.56 2.97
N VAL A 85 -15.27 -7.23 2.76
CA VAL A 85 -14.83 -6.25 3.75
C VAL A 85 -15.90 -5.18 3.86
N ARG A 86 -16.40 -4.95 5.08
CA ARG A 86 -17.20 -3.77 5.40
C ARG A 86 -16.25 -2.67 5.85
N ALA A 87 -16.18 -1.59 5.09
CA ALA A 87 -15.29 -0.47 5.37
C ALA A 87 -16.06 0.86 5.33
N GLN A 88 -15.65 1.79 6.19
CA GLN A 88 -16.01 3.19 6.12
C GLN A 88 -14.75 3.96 5.73
N LEU A 89 -14.80 4.66 4.60
CA LEU A 89 -13.66 5.40 4.07
C LEU A 89 -13.67 6.84 4.61
N PRO A 90 -12.50 7.46 4.80
CA PRO A 90 -12.43 8.87 5.18
C PRO A 90 -13.08 9.75 4.11
N GLY A 91 -13.82 10.77 4.54
CA GLY A 91 -14.47 11.71 3.64
C GLY A 91 -14.80 13.03 4.32
N ALA A 92 -14.52 14.12 3.62
CA ALA A 92 -14.88 15.47 4.03
C ALA A 92 -16.37 15.71 3.72
N VAL A 93 -17.25 15.52 4.71
CA VAL A 93 -18.71 15.52 4.53
C VAL A 93 -19.44 16.60 5.34
N THR A 94 -18.72 17.40 6.13
CA THR A 94 -19.29 18.49 6.93
C THR A 94 -18.69 19.84 6.55
N ASN A 95 -19.40 20.93 6.83
CA ASN A 95 -18.90 22.29 6.56
C ASN A 95 -17.60 22.62 7.33
N GLU A 96 -17.32 21.94 8.44
CA GLU A 96 -16.07 22.11 9.21
C GLU A 96 -14.83 21.67 8.41
N SER A 97 -15.01 20.75 7.45
CA SER A 97 -13.95 20.28 6.56
C SER A 97 -13.64 21.24 5.40
N GLY A 98 -14.30 22.40 5.35
CA GLY A 98 -14.14 23.41 4.28
C GLY A 98 -14.80 23.02 2.94
N VAL A 99 -15.37 21.83 2.84
CA VAL A 99 -16.12 21.35 1.69
C VAL A 99 -17.53 21.95 1.70
N SER A 100 -17.84 22.80 0.73
CA SER A 100 -19.17 23.44 0.60
C SER A 100 -20.28 22.50 0.10
N THR A 101 -19.97 21.24 -0.18
CA THR A 101 -20.98 20.25 -0.54
C THR A 101 -21.46 19.56 0.74
N GLY A 102 -22.46 20.13 1.40
CA GLY A 102 -23.17 19.53 2.53
C GLY A 102 -24.00 18.28 2.15
N SER A 103 -23.47 17.45 1.25
CA SER A 103 -24.11 16.26 0.72
C SER A 103 -23.12 15.10 0.68
N THR A 104 -23.51 13.98 1.28
CA THR A 104 -22.78 12.71 1.27
C THR A 104 -22.92 11.92 -0.04
N THR A 105 -23.72 12.44 -0.98
CA THR A 105 -24.06 11.75 -2.24
C THR A 105 -23.55 12.47 -3.49
N VAL A 106 -22.86 13.60 -3.33
CA VAL A 106 -22.31 14.39 -4.44
C VAL A 106 -20.81 14.18 -4.53
N ARG A 107 -20.29 14.10 -5.75
CA ARG A 107 -18.85 13.97 -6.00
C ARG A 107 -18.12 15.23 -5.52
N ALA A 108 -16.97 15.03 -4.88
CA ALA A 108 -16.05 16.09 -4.50
C ALA A 108 -15.73 17.02 -5.70
N ALA A 109 -15.90 18.33 -5.51
CA ALA A 109 -15.60 19.33 -6.52
C ALA A 109 -14.08 19.64 -6.63
N ASN A 110 -13.32 19.37 -5.57
CA ASN A 110 -11.87 19.56 -5.52
C ASN A 110 -11.20 18.37 -4.78
N ILE A 111 -10.07 17.90 -5.32
CA ILE A 111 -9.25 16.83 -4.75
C ILE A 111 -8.50 17.26 -3.48
N ASP A 112 -8.30 18.56 -3.27
CA ASP A 112 -7.62 19.12 -2.08
C ASP A 112 -8.27 18.70 -0.76
N TYR A 113 -9.57 18.36 -0.79
CA TYR A 113 -10.34 17.92 0.38
C TYR A 113 -10.24 16.42 0.68
N TYR A 114 -9.60 15.64 -0.19
CA TYR A 114 -9.47 14.18 -0.07
C TYR A 114 -7.99 13.77 -0.24
N PRO A 115 -7.10 14.14 0.70
CA PRO A 115 -5.67 13.85 0.60
C PRO A 115 -5.32 12.37 0.81
N THR A 116 -6.28 11.54 1.22
CA THR A 116 -6.07 10.12 1.53
C THR A 116 -6.43 9.21 0.38
N TRP A 117 -5.59 8.22 0.09
CA TRP A 117 -5.89 7.13 -0.84
C TRP A 117 -6.06 5.81 -0.07
N PRO A 118 -7.28 5.51 0.45
CA PRO A 118 -7.50 4.26 1.16
C PRO A 118 -7.46 3.07 0.19
N GLY A 119 -6.70 2.04 0.56
CA GLY A 119 -6.54 0.83 -0.24
C GLY A 119 -6.89 -0.44 0.54
N ILE A 120 -7.80 -1.23 -0.02
CA ILE A 120 -8.05 -2.62 0.40
C ILE A 120 -7.79 -3.47 -0.83
N TRP A 121 -6.72 -4.24 -0.80
CA TRP A 121 -6.24 -4.97 -1.96
C TRP A 121 -5.51 -6.24 -1.53
N LEU A 122 -5.26 -7.11 -2.50
CA LEU A 122 -4.66 -8.42 -2.30
C LEU A 122 -3.44 -8.56 -3.18
N MET A 123 -2.43 -9.26 -2.68
CA MET A 123 -1.19 -9.53 -3.39
C MET A 123 -0.84 -11.01 -3.31
N GLY A 124 -0.24 -11.55 -4.37
CA GLY A 124 0.36 -12.88 -4.31
C GLY A 124 1.43 -12.95 -3.22
N ASN A 125 1.47 -14.05 -2.47
CA ASN A 125 2.32 -14.19 -1.26
C ASN A 125 3.85 -14.18 -1.55
N LEU A 126 4.24 -14.11 -2.82
CA LEU A 126 5.64 -14.05 -3.27
C LEU A 126 6.29 -12.68 -3.02
N GLY A 127 5.48 -11.61 -3.01
CA GLY A 127 5.93 -10.26 -2.74
C GLY A 127 5.48 -9.79 -1.36
N ARG A 128 6.33 -9.04 -0.67
CA ARG A 128 5.96 -8.33 0.56
C ARG A 128 5.68 -6.87 0.21
N ALA A 129 4.47 -6.40 0.44
CA ALA A 129 4.11 -5.02 0.13
C ALA A 129 5.06 -4.01 0.80
N ILE A 130 5.37 -2.93 0.07
CA ILE A 130 6.29 -1.86 0.46
C ILE A 130 7.74 -2.35 0.67
N PHE A 131 8.09 -3.56 0.22
CA PHE A 131 9.46 -4.05 0.25
C PHE A 131 9.98 -4.17 -1.18
N SER A 132 10.62 -3.09 -1.66
CA SER A 132 11.09 -2.96 -3.06
C SER A 132 11.92 -4.17 -3.51
N ALA A 133 12.80 -4.71 -2.67
CA ALA A 133 13.56 -5.91 -3.05
C ALA A 133 12.71 -7.15 -3.39
N SER A 134 11.45 -7.21 -2.93
CA SER A 134 10.50 -8.26 -3.32
C SER A 134 9.44 -7.80 -4.32
N THR A 135 9.14 -6.50 -4.43
CA THR A 135 8.07 -5.98 -5.30
C THR A 135 8.58 -5.35 -6.58
N SER A 136 9.87 -4.99 -6.65
CA SER A 136 10.52 -4.49 -7.85
C SER A 136 10.40 -5.54 -8.95
N ARG A 137 9.98 -5.10 -10.14
CA ARG A 137 9.77 -5.95 -11.32
C ARG A 137 8.74 -7.07 -11.13
N MET A 138 7.90 -7.02 -10.09
CA MET A 138 6.70 -7.88 -10.00
C MET A 138 5.49 -7.26 -10.68
N TRP A 139 5.40 -5.92 -10.70
CA TRP A 139 4.30 -5.18 -11.30
C TRP A 139 4.84 -4.41 -12.53
N PRO A 140 4.24 -4.54 -13.74
CA PRO A 140 3.03 -5.30 -14.13
C PRO A 140 3.31 -6.74 -14.65
N PHE A 141 4.44 -7.36 -14.29
CA PHE A 141 5.04 -8.47 -15.05
C PHE A 141 4.58 -9.89 -14.69
N THR A 142 3.29 -10.11 -14.38
CA THR A 142 2.75 -11.47 -14.28
C THR A 142 2.33 -11.97 -15.65
N TYR A 143 3.21 -12.71 -16.33
CA TYR A 143 2.91 -13.33 -17.63
C TYR A 143 2.47 -14.78 -17.47
N ILE A 144 1.56 -15.22 -18.34
CA ILE A 144 1.13 -16.63 -18.44
C ILE A 144 2.16 -17.50 -19.19
N GLU A 145 3.12 -16.86 -19.85
CA GLU A 145 4.18 -17.48 -20.65
C GLU A 145 5.53 -16.85 -20.31
N CYS A 146 6.60 -17.64 -20.40
CA CYS A 146 7.96 -17.12 -20.37
C CYS A 146 8.29 -16.55 -21.75
N ASN A 147 8.43 -15.23 -21.87
CA ASN A 147 8.74 -14.56 -23.13
C ASN A 147 10.10 -13.84 -23.02
N GLU A 148 11.15 -14.50 -23.49
CA GLU A 148 12.55 -14.04 -23.44
C GLU A 148 12.79 -12.70 -24.15
N THR A 149 11.94 -12.36 -25.13
CA THR A 149 12.01 -11.08 -25.85
C THR A 149 11.52 -9.90 -25.02
N ASN A 150 10.56 -10.12 -24.12
CA ASN A 150 10.02 -9.07 -23.24
C ASN A 150 10.77 -9.00 -21.90
N PHE A 151 11.23 -10.14 -21.39
CA PHE A 151 11.94 -10.21 -20.12
C PHE A 151 12.83 -11.45 -20.08
N ASP A 152 14.13 -11.25 -19.81
CA ASP A 152 15.12 -12.33 -19.68
C ASP A 152 14.73 -13.27 -18.51
N SER A 153 14.56 -14.56 -18.80
CA SER A 153 14.16 -15.56 -17.81
C SER A 153 15.15 -15.73 -16.66
N GLN A 154 16.44 -15.39 -16.84
CA GLN A 154 17.42 -15.34 -15.74
C GLN A 154 17.07 -14.27 -14.69
N SER A 155 16.35 -13.22 -15.11
CA SER A 155 15.85 -12.18 -14.21
C SER A 155 14.51 -12.56 -13.56
N GLN A 156 13.80 -13.57 -14.08
CA GLN A 156 12.51 -14.00 -13.57
C GLN A 156 12.68 -14.97 -12.39
N ARG A 157 12.71 -14.43 -11.18
CA ARG A 157 12.90 -15.22 -9.95
C ARG A 157 11.66 -16.00 -9.51
N VAL A 158 10.49 -15.72 -10.09
CA VAL A 158 9.25 -16.42 -9.80
C VAL A 158 8.44 -16.65 -11.07
N SER A 159 8.05 -17.89 -11.33
CA SER A 159 7.25 -18.30 -12.49
C SER A 159 5.96 -18.98 -12.04
N THR A 160 4.84 -18.55 -12.63
CA THR A 160 3.52 -19.17 -12.52
C THR A 160 3.11 -19.89 -13.81
N ALA A 161 3.99 -19.92 -14.82
CA ALA A 161 3.72 -20.58 -16.08
C ALA A 161 3.69 -22.10 -15.86
N THR A 162 2.61 -22.75 -16.30
CA THR A 162 2.40 -24.20 -16.20
C THR A 162 3.17 -24.98 -17.27
N THR A 163 3.95 -24.30 -18.11
CA THR A 163 4.79 -24.97 -19.11
C THR A 163 5.84 -25.82 -18.37
N PRO A 164 5.95 -27.13 -18.64
CA PRO A 164 6.95 -27.97 -18.01
C PRO A 164 8.31 -27.32 -18.24
N ARG A 165 9.05 -27.03 -17.16
CA ARG A 165 10.44 -26.59 -17.25
C ARG A 165 11.21 -27.58 -18.13
N GLY A 166 11.51 -27.17 -19.36
CA GLY A 166 12.72 -27.63 -20.01
C GLY A 166 13.89 -27.18 -19.14
N ARG A 167 14.56 -28.15 -18.53
CA ARG A 167 15.93 -28.13 -18.00
C ARG A 167 16.53 -26.77 -17.61
N VAL A 168 16.77 -26.62 -16.30
CA VAL A 168 18.01 -25.99 -15.81
C VAL A 168 19.20 -26.79 -16.31
#